data_AF-A0A524FBY5-F1
#
_entry.id   AF-A0A524FBY5-F1
#
_cell.length_a   1.000
_cell.length_b   1.000
_cell.length_c   1.000
_cell.angle_alpha   90.00
_cell.angle_beta   90.00
_cell.angle_gamma   90.00
#
_symmetry.space_group_name_H-M   'P 1'
#
loop_
_entity.id
_entity.type
_entity.pdbx_description
1 polymer ?
#
loop_
_entity_poly.entity_id
_entity_poly.type
_entity_poly.pdbx_seq_one_letter_code
_entity_poly.pdbx_strand_id
1 'polypeptide(L)'
;MGRPSPLDIYSLLDKSNCKDCGYDTCMAFATDLLERKIRVQDCTHLMQAKQAKNREKLIKLVTPPQKPVIIGTGEREVVVGGEEVLMRHQLTFYNETAIFIEIADDDSDLEEKAKYLTDLTIERIGDVLKINGIALRNVSGDIEQFKLAAKKLNEASNLPIMLCSLNADSLLGAAGEIKSKRPLLYAATKESWEKIGTFAIQNNLPLAVVSHDLDELMSLSATLQKLGLKDIVLDAGTYYGPGNVSVTYDNIIQLRTAAINKEDKNAGWPVMGVPAAYWSQMKIEGDKDLWKHQYEEVIMGAIMESIGTSLIVLHTGQLKDEIWALLALMTLRQ
;
A
#
# COMPACT_ATOMS: atom_id res chain seq x y z
N MET A 1 -7.13 19.30 -13.12
CA MET A 1 -7.74 19.02 -14.44
C MET A 1 -8.95 18.13 -14.22
N GLY A 2 -9.97 18.20 -15.07
CA GLY A 2 -11.11 17.27 -14.97
C GLY A 2 -10.70 15.83 -15.30
N ARG A 3 -11.43 14.84 -14.76
CA ARG A 3 -11.26 13.43 -15.12
C ARG A 3 -11.32 13.28 -16.66
N PRO A 4 -10.39 12.54 -17.29
CA PRO A 4 -10.40 12.34 -18.74
C PRO A 4 -11.71 11.71 -19.21
N SER A 5 -12.14 12.04 -20.43
CA SER A 5 -13.26 11.36 -21.08
C SER A 5 -12.78 10.15 -21.90
N PRO A 6 -13.65 9.16 -22.19
CA PRO A 6 -13.29 8.07 -23.11
C PRO A 6 -12.84 8.58 -24.50
N LEU A 7 -13.34 9.75 -24.92
CA LEU A 7 -12.93 10.39 -26.18
C LEU A 7 -11.47 10.86 -26.15
N ASP A 8 -10.99 11.36 -25.01
CA ASP A 8 -9.59 11.77 -24.86
C ASP A 8 -8.65 10.58 -25.03
N ILE A 9 -9.00 9.43 -24.44
CA ILE A 9 -8.26 8.17 -24.61
C ILE A 9 -8.36 7.68 -26.05
N TYR A 10 -9.57 7.60 -26.61
CA TYR A 10 -9.81 7.17 -27.99
C TYR A 10 -9.03 8.00 -29.02
N SER A 11 -8.83 9.29 -28.77
CA SER A 11 -8.05 10.19 -29.63
C SER A 11 -6.57 9.78 -29.77
N LEU A 12 -6.04 9.07 -28.77
CA LEU A 12 -4.65 8.60 -28.71
C LEU A 12 -4.49 7.14 -29.20
N LEU A 13 -5.59 6.44 -29.48
CA LEU A 13 -5.58 5.13 -30.10
C LEU A 13 -5.44 5.24 -31.63
N ASP A 14 -5.08 4.14 -32.28
CA ASP A 14 -4.92 4.10 -33.74
C ASP A 14 -6.25 3.97 -34.50
N LYS A 15 -7.37 3.79 -33.78
CA LYS A 15 -8.74 3.72 -34.31
C LYS A 15 -8.94 2.62 -35.36
N SER A 16 -8.10 1.59 -35.31
CA SER A 16 -8.14 0.47 -36.26
C SER A 16 -9.34 -0.45 -36.06
N ASN A 17 -9.89 -0.53 -34.84
CA ASN A 17 -10.92 -1.50 -34.45
C ASN A 17 -10.56 -2.95 -34.87
N CYS A 18 -9.28 -3.32 -34.76
CA CYS A 18 -8.76 -4.61 -35.23
C CYS A 18 -9.27 -5.83 -34.46
N LYS A 19 -9.75 -5.63 -33.23
CA LYS A 19 -10.19 -6.68 -32.28
C LYS A 19 -9.10 -7.60 -31.73
N ASP A 20 -7.82 -7.31 -31.99
CA ASP A 20 -6.70 -8.11 -31.51
C ASP A 20 -6.55 -8.10 -29.98
N CYS A 21 -7.11 -7.11 -29.30
CA CYS A 21 -7.18 -7.03 -27.84
C CYS A 21 -8.48 -7.60 -27.24
N GLY A 22 -9.30 -8.29 -28.04
CA GLY A 22 -10.57 -8.89 -27.60
C GLY A 22 -11.77 -7.93 -27.54
N TYR A 23 -11.56 -6.64 -27.76
CA TYR A 23 -12.63 -5.63 -27.80
C TYR A 23 -13.17 -5.40 -29.21
N ASP A 24 -14.49 -5.26 -29.34
CA ASP A 24 -15.15 -5.00 -30.63
C ASP A 24 -14.76 -3.67 -31.28
N THR A 25 -14.43 -2.66 -30.47
CA THR A 25 -14.02 -1.33 -30.93
C THR A 25 -12.94 -0.74 -30.01
N CYS A 26 -12.11 0.14 -30.55
CA CYS A 26 -11.16 0.93 -29.77
C CYS A 26 -11.87 1.85 -28.76
N MET A 27 -13.13 2.24 -29.00
CA MET A 27 -13.93 3.02 -28.04
C MET A 27 -14.33 2.18 -26.81
N ALA A 28 -14.67 0.90 -27.01
CA ALA A 28 -14.95 -0.01 -25.90
C ALA A 28 -13.69 -0.22 -25.04
N PHE A 29 -12.54 -0.44 -25.69
CA PHE A 29 -11.25 -0.47 -25.00
C PHE A 29 -10.97 0.83 -24.24
N ALA A 30 -11.20 1.99 -24.86
CA ALA A 30 -10.98 3.29 -24.22
C ALA A 30 -11.84 3.50 -22.97
N THR A 31 -13.09 3.03 -23.01
CA THR A 31 -14.03 3.12 -21.89
C THR A 31 -13.59 2.23 -20.73
N ASP A 32 -13.30 0.96 -21.00
CA ASP A 32 -12.86 0.03 -19.96
C ASP A 32 -11.47 0.37 -19.40
N LEU A 33 -10.61 1.02 -20.19
CA LEU A 33 -9.34 1.56 -19.72
C LEU A 33 -9.55 2.75 -18.77
N LEU A 34 -10.50 3.64 -19.06
CA LEU A 34 -10.85 4.76 -18.16
C LEU A 34 -11.45 4.26 -16.84
N GLU A 35 -12.23 3.21 -16.90
CA GLU A 35 -12.84 2.52 -15.76
C GLU A 35 -11.89 1.50 -15.12
N ARG A 36 -10.63 1.42 -15.60
CA ARG A 36 -9.52 0.62 -15.03
C ARG A 36 -9.78 -0.88 -14.96
N LYS A 37 -10.67 -1.39 -15.79
CA LYS A 37 -10.90 -2.82 -15.93
C LYS A 37 -9.78 -3.51 -16.69
N ILE A 38 -9.00 -2.74 -17.45
CA ILE A 38 -7.91 -3.19 -18.29
C ILE A 38 -6.71 -2.24 -18.18
N ARG A 39 -5.56 -2.68 -18.69
CA ARG A 39 -4.32 -1.93 -18.70
C ARG A 39 -3.95 -1.49 -20.11
N VAL A 40 -3.10 -0.46 -20.21
CA VAL A 40 -2.60 0.06 -21.49
C VAL A 40 -1.91 -1.01 -22.33
N GLN A 41 -1.23 -1.97 -21.66
CA GLN A 41 -0.48 -3.04 -22.30
C GLN A 41 -1.37 -4.09 -22.98
N ASP A 42 -2.66 -4.14 -22.64
CA ASP A 42 -3.59 -5.14 -23.18
C ASP A 42 -3.91 -4.88 -24.67
N CYS A 43 -3.57 -3.70 -25.19
CA CYS A 43 -3.62 -3.41 -26.61
C CYS A 43 -2.26 -3.67 -27.28
N THR A 44 -2.17 -4.76 -28.05
CA THR A 44 -0.98 -5.16 -28.83
C THR A 44 -0.48 -4.05 -29.77
N HIS A 45 -1.39 -3.23 -30.31
CA HIS A 45 -1.05 -2.11 -31.19
C HIS A 45 -0.34 -0.97 -30.44
N LEU A 46 -0.75 -0.69 -29.20
CA LEU A 46 -0.07 0.32 -28.36
C LEU A 46 1.34 -0.10 -27.96
N MET A 47 1.64 -1.40 -27.97
CA MET A 47 2.97 -1.92 -27.66
C MET A 47 3.97 -1.78 -28.82
N GLN A 48 3.50 -1.47 -30.03
CA GLN A 48 4.36 -1.23 -31.19
C GLN A 48 5.22 0.03 -31.00
N ALA A 49 6.45 0.00 -31.52
CA ALA A 49 7.41 1.12 -31.41
C ALA A 49 6.84 2.44 -31.97
N LYS A 50 6.06 2.36 -33.06
CA LYS A 50 5.40 3.52 -33.69
C LYS A 50 4.39 4.23 -32.78
N GLN A 51 3.83 3.54 -31.79
CA GLN A 51 2.86 4.07 -30.84
C GLN A 51 3.48 4.50 -29.51
N ALA A 52 4.80 4.45 -29.34
CA ALA A 52 5.46 4.75 -28.07
C ALA A 52 5.08 6.13 -27.49
N LYS A 53 5.01 7.16 -28.34
CA LYS A 53 4.61 8.52 -27.95
C LYS A 53 3.16 8.61 -27.49
N ASN A 54 2.25 7.91 -28.17
CA ASN A 54 0.84 7.88 -27.81
C ASN A 54 0.62 7.06 -26.54
N ARG A 55 1.33 5.94 -26.40
CA ARG A 55 1.34 5.10 -25.19
C ARG A 55 1.77 5.90 -23.96
N GLU A 56 2.84 6.69 -24.05
CA GLU A 56 3.30 7.52 -22.93
C GLU A 56 2.27 8.60 -22.55
N LYS A 57 1.67 9.28 -23.54
CA LYS A 57 0.59 10.24 -23.31
C LYS A 57 -0.63 9.59 -22.66
N LEU A 58 -1.00 8.39 -23.12
CA LEU A 58 -2.13 7.63 -22.62
C LEU A 58 -1.89 7.25 -21.16
N ILE A 59 -0.72 6.69 -20.84
CA ILE A 59 -0.33 6.35 -19.46
C ILE A 59 -0.44 7.58 -18.57
N LYS A 60 0.11 8.72 -19.00
CA LYS A 60 0.03 9.96 -18.22
C LYS A 60 -1.41 10.46 -18.03
N LEU A 61 -2.25 10.31 -19.06
CA LEU A 61 -3.65 10.75 -19.03
C LEU A 61 -4.50 9.91 -18.09
N VAL A 62 -4.30 8.58 -18.09
CA VAL A 62 -5.10 7.63 -17.28
C VAL A 62 -4.51 7.40 -15.89
N THR A 63 -3.31 7.93 -15.60
CA THR A 63 -2.71 7.81 -14.27
C THR A 63 -3.47 8.74 -13.31
N PRO A 64 -4.03 8.21 -12.21
CA PRO A 64 -4.69 9.03 -11.20
C PRO A 64 -3.78 10.07 -10.55
N PRO A 65 -4.36 11.13 -9.95
CA PRO A 65 -3.63 12.08 -9.12
C PRO A 65 -2.87 11.41 -7.97
N GLN A 66 -3.51 10.47 -7.26
CA GLN A 66 -2.80 9.57 -6.34
C GLN A 66 -2.36 8.32 -7.11
N LYS A 67 -1.05 8.14 -7.32
CA LYS A 67 -0.52 7.00 -8.08
C LYS A 67 -0.77 5.67 -7.35
N PRO A 68 -0.98 4.57 -8.09
CA PRO A 68 -1.00 3.25 -7.51
C PRO A 68 0.42 2.73 -7.22
N VAL A 69 0.58 1.92 -6.19
CA VAL A 69 1.80 1.16 -5.89
C VAL A 69 1.46 -0.31 -5.74
N ILE A 70 2.27 -1.18 -6.34
CA ILE A 70 2.09 -2.63 -6.27
C ILE A 70 3.06 -3.22 -5.26
N ILE A 71 2.54 -4.01 -4.32
CA ILE A 71 3.30 -4.73 -3.31
C ILE A 71 3.06 -6.22 -3.52
N GLY A 72 4.13 -7.03 -3.49
CA GLY A 72 4.02 -8.45 -3.79
C GLY A 72 4.13 -8.76 -5.28
N THR A 73 3.86 -10.02 -5.62
CA THR A 73 3.85 -10.56 -6.99
C THR A 73 2.81 -11.67 -7.12
N GLY A 74 2.37 -11.94 -8.34
CA GLY A 74 1.45 -13.06 -8.62
C GLY A 74 0.02 -12.78 -8.17
N GLU A 75 -0.75 -13.83 -7.90
CA GLU A 75 -2.20 -13.73 -7.61
C GLU A 75 -2.53 -13.02 -6.29
N ARG A 76 -1.56 -12.91 -5.38
CA ARG A 76 -1.71 -12.20 -4.10
C ARG A 76 -1.09 -10.81 -4.12
N GLU A 77 -0.61 -10.31 -5.27
CA GLU A 77 -0.14 -8.91 -5.34
C GLU A 77 -1.27 -7.96 -4.93
N VAL A 78 -0.93 -6.90 -4.20
CA VAL A 78 -1.88 -5.89 -3.75
C VAL A 78 -1.50 -4.55 -4.37
N VAL A 79 -2.51 -3.84 -4.87
CA VAL A 79 -2.38 -2.46 -5.37
C VAL A 79 -2.92 -1.53 -4.31
N VAL A 80 -2.11 -0.57 -3.86
CA VAL A 80 -2.49 0.46 -2.90
C VAL A 80 -2.51 1.84 -3.57
N GLY A 81 -3.43 2.70 -3.15
CA GLY A 81 -3.64 4.05 -3.69
C GLY A 81 -4.38 4.02 -5.02
N GLY A 82 -3.98 4.85 -5.99
CA GLY A 82 -4.69 4.94 -7.26
C GLY A 82 -5.95 5.79 -7.22
N GLU A 83 -6.23 6.57 -6.17
CA GLU A 83 -7.51 7.27 -6.04
C GLU A 83 -7.61 8.58 -6.84
N GLU A 84 -8.83 8.89 -7.31
CA GLU A 84 -9.14 10.11 -8.10
C GLU A 84 -10.11 11.06 -7.39
N VAL A 85 -10.78 10.59 -6.34
CA VAL A 85 -11.80 11.36 -5.62
C VAL A 85 -11.59 11.32 -4.12
N LEU A 86 -11.98 12.40 -3.45
CA LEU A 86 -11.96 12.46 -1.99
C LEU A 86 -13.12 11.70 -1.39
N MET A 87 -14.30 11.78 -2.02
CA MET A 87 -15.53 11.23 -1.47
C MET A 87 -16.12 10.18 -2.42
N ARG A 88 -16.49 9.03 -1.86
CA ARG A 88 -17.05 7.87 -2.59
C ARG A 88 -18.34 8.13 -3.38
N HIS A 89 -19.04 9.24 -3.12
CA HIS A 89 -20.24 9.62 -3.87
C HIS A 89 -19.93 10.46 -5.12
N GLN A 90 -18.68 10.95 -5.26
CA GLN A 90 -18.22 11.64 -6.47
C GLN A 90 -17.88 10.63 -7.57
N LEU A 91 -17.26 9.52 -7.16
CA LEU A 91 -16.91 8.34 -7.97
C LEU A 91 -16.63 7.19 -6.99
N THR A 92 -16.57 5.96 -7.49
CA THR A 92 -16.10 4.84 -6.67
C THR A 92 -14.63 5.01 -6.25
N PHE A 93 -14.29 4.52 -5.06
CA PHE A 93 -12.91 4.16 -4.77
C PHE A 93 -12.57 2.87 -5.51
N TYR A 94 -11.33 2.73 -5.96
CA TYR A 94 -10.95 1.62 -6.84
C TYR A 94 -10.18 0.53 -6.12
N ASN A 95 -9.30 0.90 -5.19
CA ASN A 95 -8.49 -0.06 -4.45
C ASN A 95 -8.88 -0.02 -2.98
N GLU A 96 -9.36 -1.15 -2.46
CA GLU A 96 -9.64 -1.34 -1.04
C GLU A 96 -8.39 -1.06 -0.19
N THR A 97 -8.58 -0.54 1.03
CA THR A 97 -7.48 -0.33 1.97
C THR A 97 -6.78 -1.66 2.29
N ALA A 98 -5.50 -1.77 1.96
CA ALA A 98 -4.76 -3.00 2.23
C ALA A 98 -4.55 -3.18 3.74
N ILE A 99 -4.93 -4.34 4.26
CA ILE A 99 -4.74 -4.69 5.68
C ILE A 99 -3.51 -5.61 5.78
N PHE A 100 -2.47 -5.11 6.47
CA PHE A 100 -1.27 -5.86 6.82
C PHE A 100 -1.29 -6.18 8.31
N ILE A 101 -0.96 -7.42 8.67
CA ILE A 101 -0.84 -7.82 10.08
C ILE A 101 0.63 -7.89 10.45
N GLU A 102 1.05 -7.21 11.52
CA GLU A 102 2.42 -7.26 11.99
C GLU A 102 2.77 -8.59 12.66
N ILE A 103 4.01 -9.04 12.50
CA ILE A 103 4.58 -10.17 13.24
C ILE A 103 6.02 -9.78 13.59
N ALA A 104 6.45 -10.02 14.83
CA ALA A 104 7.82 -9.77 15.25
C ALA A 104 8.78 -10.82 14.65
N ASP A 105 10.01 -10.41 14.35
CA ASP A 105 11.02 -11.29 13.75
C ASP A 105 11.61 -12.33 14.70
N ASP A 106 11.46 -12.12 16.01
CA ASP A 106 11.83 -13.06 17.07
C ASP A 106 10.65 -13.89 17.61
N ASP A 107 9.48 -13.78 16.99
CA ASP A 107 8.31 -14.58 17.36
C ASP A 107 8.53 -16.07 17.07
N SER A 108 8.41 -16.92 18.09
CA SER A 108 8.62 -18.37 17.95
C SER A 108 7.59 -19.03 17.03
N ASP A 109 6.41 -18.42 16.91
CA ASP A 109 5.26 -18.96 16.19
C ASP A 109 5.08 -18.26 14.83
N LEU A 110 6.10 -17.53 14.35
CA LEU A 110 6.07 -16.75 13.10
C LEU A 110 5.51 -17.55 11.92
N GLU A 111 5.97 -18.78 11.71
CA GLU A 111 5.52 -19.62 10.59
C GLU A 111 4.08 -20.11 10.77
N GLU A 112 3.65 -20.38 12.00
CA GLU A 112 2.26 -20.79 12.30
C GLU A 112 1.30 -19.62 12.09
N LYS A 113 1.63 -18.45 12.64
CA LYS A 113 0.87 -17.21 12.43
C LYS A 113 0.79 -16.86 10.95
N ALA A 114 1.90 -16.95 10.22
CA ALA A 114 1.92 -16.68 8.78
C ALA A 114 0.95 -17.59 8.01
N LYS A 115 0.95 -18.90 8.30
CA LYS A 115 0.05 -19.87 7.66
C LYS A 115 -1.42 -19.58 8.02
N TYR A 116 -1.71 -19.33 9.29
CA TYR A 116 -3.05 -18.93 9.73
C TYR A 116 -3.55 -17.71 8.96
N LEU A 117 -2.73 -16.66 8.86
CA LEU A 117 -3.07 -15.42 8.16
C LEU A 117 -3.24 -15.61 6.64
N THR A 118 -2.46 -16.52 6.03
CA THR A 118 -2.60 -16.89 4.61
C THR A 118 -3.94 -17.55 4.30
N ASP A 119 -4.36 -18.46 5.18
CA ASP A 119 -5.57 -19.27 5.01
C ASP A 119 -6.83 -18.57 5.55
N LEU A 120 -6.65 -17.48 6.31
CA LEU A 120 -7.74 -16.71 6.88
C LEU A 120 -8.68 -16.20 5.78
N THR A 121 -9.94 -16.56 5.93
CA THR A 121 -11.04 -16.13 5.07
C THR A 121 -12.25 -15.82 5.94
N ILE A 122 -12.99 -14.78 5.54
CA ILE A 122 -14.26 -14.40 6.17
C ILE A 122 -15.30 -14.32 5.06
N GLU A 123 -16.31 -15.17 5.11
CA GLU A 123 -17.43 -15.13 4.17
C GLU A 123 -18.48 -14.11 4.63
N ARG A 124 -18.80 -13.12 3.78
CA ARG A 124 -19.81 -12.10 4.08
C ARG A 124 -20.60 -11.71 2.84
N ILE A 125 -21.92 -11.92 2.89
CA ILE A 125 -22.87 -11.55 1.81
C ILE A 125 -22.45 -12.14 0.44
N GLY A 126 -21.86 -13.34 0.45
CA GLY A 126 -21.42 -14.04 -0.78
C GLY A 126 -20.01 -13.70 -1.25
N ASP A 127 -19.32 -12.74 -0.63
CA ASP A 127 -17.92 -12.45 -0.89
C ASP A 127 -16.99 -13.15 0.12
N VAL A 128 -15.77 -13.46 -0.33
CA VAL A 128 -14.70 -14.00 0.52
C VAL A 128 -13.69 -12.90 0.81
N LEU A 129 -13.76 -12.36 2.02
CA LEU A 129 -12.86 -11.32 2.48
C LEU A 129 -11.54 -11.94 2.94
N LYS A 130 -10.42 -11.31 2.57
CA LYS A 130 -9.06 -11.71 2.96
C LYS A 130 -8.22 -10.50 3.38
N ILE A 131 -7.23 -10.72 4.25
CA ILE A 131 -6.16 -9.74 4.47
C ILE A 131 -5.21 -9.69 3.27
N ASN A 132 -4.40 -8.63 3.21
CA ASN A 132 -3.59 -8.33 2.04
C ASN A 132 -2.10 -8.61 2.22
N GLY A 133 -1.59 -8.67 3.45
CA GLY A 133 -0.17 -8.89 3.66
C GLY A 133 0.26 -9.07 5.12
N ILE A 134 1.56 -9.30 5.31
CA ILE A 134 2.19 -9.42 6.62
C ILE A 134 3.30 -8.36 6.74
N ALA A 135 3.33 -7.65 7.86
CA ALA A 135 4.36 -6.67 8.21
C ALA A 135 5.38 -7.29 9.18
N LEU A 136 6.54 -7.70 8.69
CA LEU A 136 7.58 -8.29 9.53
C LEU A 136 8.36 -7.18 10.24
N ARG A 137 8.24 -7.08 11.57
CA ARG A 137 8.89 -6.04 12.39
C ARG A 137 10.21 -6.54 12.98
N ASN A 138 11.28 -5.75 12.80
CA ASN A 138 12.59 -6.03 13.39
C ASN A 138 12.61 -5.62 14.87
N VAL A 139 12.04 -6.46 15.73
CA VAL A 139 12.01 -6.28 17.19
C VAL A 139 13.34 -6.69 17.80
N SER A 140 13.97 -7.74 17.26
CA SER A 140 15.24 -8.28 17.76
C SER A 140 16.40 -7.28 17.66
N GLY A 141 16.35 -6.36 16.67
CA GLY A 141 17.46 -5.49 16.32
C GLY A 141 18.67 -6.21 15.69
N ASP A 142 18.58 -7.52 15.46
CA ASP A 142 19.64 -8.34 14.87
C ASP A 142 19.42 -8.53 13.36
N ILE A 143 20.50 -8.34 12.59
CA ILE A 143 20.45 -8.37 11.12
C ILE A 143 20.20 -9.80 10.61
N GLU A 144 20.86 -10.80 11.21
CA GLU A 144 20.78 -12.18 10.74
C GLU A 144 19.46 -12.83 11.15
N GLN A 145 18.94 -12.52 12.34
CA GLN A 145 17.61 -12.91 12.77
C GLN A 145 16.54 -12.34 11.84
N PHE A 146 16.62 -11.04 11.50
CA PHE A 146 15.63 -10.42 10.61
C PHE A 146 15.66 -11.02 9.20
N LYS A 147 16.86 -11.31 8.67
CA LYS A 147 17.02 -12.04 7.40
C LYS A 147 16.41 -13.43 7.45
N LEU A 148 16.66 -14.18 8.53
CA LEU A 148 16.12 -15.52 8.71
C LEU A 148 14.59 -15.49 8.80
N ALA A 149 14.03 -14.57 9.58
CA ALA A 149 12.60 -14.39 9.72
C ALA A 149 11.93 -14.03 8.38
N ALA A 150 12.55 -13.16 7.57
CA ALA A 150 12.06 -12.82 6.23
C ALA A 150 12.03 -14.05 5.30
N LYS A 151 13.07 -14.91 5.34
CA LYS A 151 13.09 -16.17 4.57
C LYS A 151 11.97 -17.11 4.99
N LYS A 152 11.85 -17.37 6.29
CA LYS A 152 10.82 -18.22 6.86
C LYS A 152 9.42 -17.74 6.46
N LEU A 153 9.18 -16.44 6.55
CA LEU A 153 7.90 -15.85 6.17
C LEU A 153 7.59 -16.05 4.69
N ASN A 154 8.58 -15.83 3.82
CA ASN A 154 8.47 -16.04 2.37
C ASN A 154 8.23 -17.51 1.99
N GLU A 155 8.75 -18.46 2.77
CA GLU A 155 8.53 -19.90 2.55
C GLU A 155 7.18 -20.36 3.10
N ALA A 156 6.73 -19.79 4.22
CA ALA A 156 5.50 -20.17 4.91
C ALA A 156 4.23 -19.56 4.28
N SER A 157 4.34 -18.46 3.53
CA SER A 157 3.20 -17.68 3.04
C SER A 157 3.40 -17.15 1.62
N ASN A 158 2.30 -17.04 0.86
CA ASN A 158 2.28 -16.35 -0.43
C ASN A 158 1.77 -14.90 -0.33
N LEU A 159 1.50 -14.39 0.87
CA LEU A 159 1.05 -13.02 1.08
C LEU A 159 2.18 -12.02 0.76
N PRO A 160 1.84 -10.83 0.23
CA PRO A 160 2.72 -9.67 0.22
C PRO A 160 3.37 -9.42 1.59
N ILE A 161 4.65 -9.07 1.57
CA ILE A 161 5.45 -8.82 2.78
C ILE A 161 5.84 -7.34 2.80
N MET A 162 5.66 -6.70 3.95
CA MET A 162 6.30 -5.44 4.29
C MET A 162 7.40 -5.71 5.31
N LEU A 163 8.63 -5.25 5.06
CA LEU A 163 9.75 -5.37 5.98
C LEU A 163 9.86 -4.07 6.78
N CYS A 164 9.70 -4.13 8.10
CA CYS A 164 9.63 -2.98 8.99
C CYS A 164 10.87 -2.87 9.88
N SER A 165 11.79 -1.96 9.53
CA SER A 165 12.97 -1.60 10.30
C SER A 165 13.42 -0.16 9.99
N LEU A 166 13.81 0.59 11.03
CA LEU A 166 14.52 1.87 10.87
C LEU A 166 16.05 1.69 10.78
N ASN A 167 16.55 0.48 11.05
CA ASN A 167 17.93 0.11 10.78
C ASN A 167 18.06 -0.27 9.30
N ALA A 168 18.78 0.56 8.54
CA ALA A 168 18.97 0.37 7.11
C ALA A 168 19.71 -0.94 6.77
N ASP A 169 20.66 -1.39 7.59
CA ASP A 169 21.39 -2.64 7.33
C ASP A 169 20.50 -3.88 7.53
N SER A 170 19.70 -3.91 8.60
CA SER A 170 18.69 -4.97 8.79
C SER A 170 17.70 -4.98 7.63
N LEU A 171 17.15 -3.82 7.27
CA LEU A 171 16.14 -3.69 6.22
C LEU A 171 16.65 -4.19 4.87
N LEU A 172 17.83 -3.73 4.45
CA LEU A 172 18.43 -4.13 3.17
C LEU A 172 18.90 -5.58 3.18
N GLY A 173 19.41 -6.06 4.31
CA GLY A 173 19.77 -7.46 4.50
C GLY A 173 18.58 -8.38 4.25
N ALA A 174 17.47 -8.15 4.94
CA ALA A 174 16.25 -8.95 4.78
C ALA A 174 15.63 -8.80 3.38
N ALA A 175 15.60 -7.58 2.83
CA ALA A 175 15.10 -7.34 1.48
C ALA A 175 15.91 -8.10 0.42
N GLY A 176 17.22 -8.23 0.60
CA GLY A 176 18.09 -8.99 -0.29
C GLY A 176 17.68 -10.46 -0.44
N GLU A 177 17.14 -11.05 0.63
CA GLU A 177 16.74 -12.46 0.68
C GLU A 177 15.41 -12.73 -0.02
N ILE A 178 14.49 -11.74 -0.03
CA ILE A 178 13.13 -11.91 -0.54
C ILE A 178 12.75 -10.91 -1.64
N LYS A 179 13.71 -10.22 -2.26
CA LYS A 179 13.47 -9.22 -3.32
C LYS A 179 12.63 -9.72 -4.50
N SER A 180 12.68 -11.02 -4.81
CA SER A 180 11.86 -11.62 -5.87
C SER A 180 10.36 -11.56 -5.57
N LYS A 181 9.96 -11.46 -4.29
CA LYS A 181 8.57 -11.22 -3.88
C LYS A 181 8.16 -9.76 -3.92
N ARG A 182 9.07 -8.84 -4.24
CA ARG A 182 8.82 -7.40 -4.27
C ARG A 182 8.20 -6.87 -2.96
N PRO A 183 8.88 -7.05 -1.81
CA PRO A 183 8.38 -6.55 -0.53
C PRO A 183 8.33 -5.01 -0.47
N LEU A 184 7.43 -4.47 0.35
CA LEU A 184 7.45 -3.05 0.73
C LEU A 184 8.53 -2.83 1.78
N LEU A 185 9.46 -1.91 1.50
CA LEU A 185 10.49 -1.52 2.45
C LEU A 185 9.94 -0.42 3.36
N TYR A 186 9.87 -0.68 4.66
CA TYR A 186 9.47 0.30 5.67
C TYR A 186 10.63 0.46 6.67
N ALA A 187 11.29 1.61 6.80
CA ALA A 187 11.05 2.85 6.06
C ALA A 187 12.33 3.66 5.84
N ALA A 188 12.30 4.52 4.82
CA ALA A 188 13.28 5.56 4.62
C ALA A 188 12.95 6.82 5.43
N THR A 189 13.95 7.35 6.12
CA THR A 189 13.92 8.61 6.86
C THR A 189 14.86 9.64 6.22
N LYS A 190 14.94 10.85 6.78
CA LYS A 190 15.89 11.89 6.36
C LYS A 190 17.35 11.43 6.36
N GLU A 191 17.71 10.53 7.28
CA GLU A 191 19.08 10.04 7.44
C GLU A 191 19.40 8.86 6.53
N SER A 192 18.38 8.13 6.07
CA SER A 192 18.55 6.82 5.44
C SER A 192 18.02 6.72 3.99
N TRP A 193 17.31 7.75 3.51
CA TRP A 193 16.64 7.74 2.19
C TRP A 193 17.58 7.44 1.03
N GLU A 194 18.83 7.93 1.05
CA GLU A 194 19.75 7.75 -0.08
C GLU A 194 20.16 6.29 -0.23
N LYS A 195 20.58 5.66 0.88
CA LYS A 195 20.99 4.26 0.94
C LYS A 195 19.83 3.33 0.59
N ILE A 196 18.68 3.51 1.25
CA ILE A 196 17.51 2.64 1.06
C ILE A 196 16.88 2.88 -0.33
N GLY A 197 16.75 4.14 -0.75
CA GLY A 197 16.21 4.51 -2.05
C GLY A 197 17.03 3.99 -3.22
N THR A 198 18.35 4.05 -3.14
CA THR A 198 19.24 3.47 -4.17
C THR A 198 19.02 1.96 -4.30
N PHE A 199 18.95 1.24 -3.18
CA PHE A 199 18.68 -0.19 -3.19
C PHE A 199 17.30 -0.52 -3.76
N ALA A 200 16.27 0.25 -3.37
CA ALA A 200 14.90 0.09 -3.84
C ALA A 200 14.82 0.24 -5.38
N ILE A 201 15.50 1.25 -5.95
CA ILE A 201 15.55 1.45 -7.40
C ILE A 201 16.26 0.28 -8.10
N GLN A 202 17.43 -0.12 -7.60
CA GLN A 202 18.22 -1.20 -8.21
C GLN A 202 17.49 -2.54 -8.24
N ASN A 203 16.61 -2.79 -7.26
CA ASN A 203 15.86 -4.03 -7.13
C ASN A 203 14.37 -3.88 -7.49
N ASN A 204 13.94 -2.72 -7.99
CA ASN A 204 12.55 -2.40 -8.35
C ASN A 204 11.55 -2.71 -7.21
N LEU A 205 11.86 -2.23 -6.00
CA LEU A 205 11.06 -2.45 -4.79
C LEU A 205 10.29 -1.18 -4.40
N PRO A 206 9.04 -1.31 -3.92
CA PRO A 206 8.32 -0.19 -3.32
C PRO A 206 8.93 0.20 -1.96
N LEU A 207 8.89 1.49 -1.65
CA LEU A 207 9.48 2.06 -0.43
C LEU A 207 8.49 3.00 0.28
N ALA A 208 8.29 2.77 1.56
CA ALA A 208 7.62 3.72 2.44
C ALA A 208 8.63 4.76 2.95
N VAL A 209 8.23 6.04 2.93
CA VAL A 209 8.92 7.14 3.60
C VAL A 209 8.13 7.56 4.82
N VAL A 210 8.84 7.84 5.91
CA VAL A 210 8.23 8.27 7.17
C VAL A 210 8.84 9.57 7.65
N SER A 211 7.99 10.51 8.06
CA SER A 211 8.38 11.70 8.82
C SER A 211 7.17 12.23 9.61
N HIS A 212 7.46 12.83 10.77
CA HIS A 212 6.45 13.50 11.60
C HIS A 212 6.16 14.93 11.12
N ASP A 213 6.95 15.44 10.16
CA ASP A 213 6.80 16.76 9.56
C ASP A 213 6.38 16.60 8.09
N LEU A 214 5.25 17.21 7.72
CA LEU A 214 4.70 17.05 6.37
C LEU A 214 5.58 17.69 5.29
N ASP A 215 6.27 18.79 5.59
CA ASP A 215 7.17 19.44 4.63
C ASP A 215 8.40 18.56 4.36
N GLU A 216 8.97 17.95 5.40
CA GLU A 216 10.04 16.98 5.29
C GLU A 216 9.58 15.73 4.53
N LEU A 217 8.38 15.20 4.82
CA LEU A 217 7.80 14.06 4.10
C LEU A 217 7.68 14.35 2.59
N MET A 218 7.20 15.54 2.23
CA MET A 218 7.11 15.98 0.83
C MET A 218 8.49 16.17 0.19
N SER A 219 9.47 16.66 0.94
CA SER A 219 10.85 16.80 0.49
C SER A 219 11.50 15.43 0.20
N LEU A 220 11.27 14.44 1.07
CA LEU A 220 11.74 13.06 0.87
C LEU A 220 11.11 12.42 -0.38
N SER A 221 9.79 12.56 -0.53
CA SER A 221 9.06 12.12 -1.72
C SER A 221 9.63 12.75 -2.99
N ALA A 222 9.84 14.06 -3.00
CA ALA A 222 10.42 14.76 -4.15
C ALA A 222 11.84 14.29 -4.48
N THR A 223 12.64 14.04 -3.45
CA THR A 223 14.04 13.62 -3.58
C THR A 223 14.15 12.21 -4.15
N LEU A 224 13.36 11.26 -3.64
CA LEU A 224 13.32 9.89 -4.16
C LEU A 224 12.79 9.82 -5.59
N GLN A 225 11.79 10.65 -5.94
CA GLN A 225 11.32 10.77 -7.32
C GLN A 225 12.42 11.24 -8.26
N LYS A 226 13.22 12.24 -7.85
CA LYS A 226 14.37 12.73 -8.62
C LYS A 226 15.45 11.66 -8.78
N LEU A 227 15.65 10.83 -7.76
CA LEU A 227 16.56 9.68 -7.81
C LEU A 227 16.09 8.61 -8.80
N GLY A 228 14.80 8.62 -9.16
CA GLY A 228 14.20 7.72 -10.13
C GLY A 228 13.28 6.65 -9.53
N LEU A 229 12.98 6.74 -8.24
CA LEU A 229 12.05 5.81 -7.58
C LEU A 229 10.62 6.06 -8.07
N LYS A 230 9.93 4.97 -8.41
CA LYS A 230 8.60 4.99 -9.04
C LYS A 230 7.47 4.58 -8.12
N ASP A 231 7.79 3.94 -7.01
CA ASP A 231 6.82 3.34 -6.09
C ASP A 231 7.12 3.83 -4.67
N ILE A 232 6.37 4.85 -4.23
CA ILE A 232 6.54 5.48 -2.93
C ILE A 232 5.23 5.34 -2.14
N VAL A 233 5.32 5.03 -0.85
CA VAL A 233 4.20 5.10 0.10
C VAL A 233 4.54 6.14 1.18
N LEU A 234 3.56 6.95 1.58
CA LEU A 234 3.73 8.04 2.54
C LEU A 234 3.21 7.64 3.91
N ASP A 235 4.03 7.81 4.95
CA ASP A 235 3.63 7.69 6.34
C ASP A 235 3.92 9.00 7.09
N ALA A 236 2.85 9.65 7.58
CA ALA A 236 2.93 10.87 8.39
C ALA A 236 2.88 10.60 9.91
N GLY A 237 2.97 9.32 10.29
CA GLY A 237 2.85 8.82 11.65
C GLY A 237 1.40 8.59 12.10
N THR A 238 1.26 7.73 13.10
CA THR A 238 0.00 7.41 13.77
C THR A 238 0.14 7.68 15.26
N TYR A 239 -0.67 8.59 15.78
CA TYR A 239 -0.51 9.12 17.13
C TYR A 239 -1.77 8.87 17.96
N TYR A 240 -1.58 8.35 19.17
CA TYR A 240 -2.64 8.04 20.11
C TYR A 240 -2.69 9.00 21.28
N GLY A 241 -3.85 9.06 21.95
CA GLY A 241 -4.09 9.89 23.13
C GLY A 241 -4.78 11.22 22.83
N PRO A 242 -5.03 12.04 23.88
CA PRO A 242 -5.80 13.27 23.77
C PRO A 242 -5.21 14.24 22.73
N GLY A 243 -6.00 14.62 21.71
CA GLY A 243 -5.60 15.53 20.63
C GLY A 243 -4.72 14.91 19.53
N ASN A 244 -4.18 13.72 19.74
CA ASN A 244 -3.30 13.06 18.77
C ASN A 244 -4.05 12.33 17.66
N VAL A 245 -5.29 11.89 17.93
CA VAL A 245 -6.18 11.33 16.89
C VAL A 245 -6.48 12.38 15.82
N SER A 246 -6.72 13.64 16.20
CA SER A 246 -6.90 14.73 15.22
C SER A 246 -5.65 14.99 14.39
N VAL A 247 -4.45 14.91 14.98
CA VAL A 247 -3.20 15.06 14.22
C VAL A 247 -3.09 13.98 13.13
N THR A 248 -3.36 12.72 13.50
CA THR A 248 -3.36 11.59 12.56
C THR A 248 -4.38 11.81 11.43
N TYR A 249 -5.61 12.18 11.79
CA TYR A 249 -6.68 12.47 10.84
C TYR A 249 -6.29 13.61 9.88
N ASP A 250 -5.82 14.74 10.43
CA ASP A 250 -5.51 15.94 9.67
C ASP A 250 -4.35 15.69 8.70
N ASN A 251 -3.32 14.95 9.13
CA ASN A 251 -2.20 14.60 8.25
C ASN A 251 -2.65 13.77 7.04
N ILE A 252 -3.47 12.73 7.27
CA ILE A 252 -3.98 11.86 6.20
C ILE A 252 -4.85 12.66 5.22
N ILE A 253 -5.79 13.45 5.73
CA ILE A 253 -6.68 14.26 4.88
C ILE A 253 -5.92 15.34 4.12
N GLN A 254 -4.92 15.98 4.72
CA GLN A 254 -4.08 16.96 4.04
C GLN A 254 -3.31 16.34 2.87
N LEU A 255 -2.68 15.18 3.08
CA LEU A 255 -1.98 14.45 2.02
C LEU A 255 -2.93 14.04 0.89
N ARG A 256 -4.08 13.46 1.24
CA ARG A 256 -5.08 13.04 0.25
C ARG A 256 -5.64 14.23 -0.54
N THR A 257 -5.90 15.35 0.12
CA THR A 257 -6.37 16.58 -0.52
C THR A 257 -5.30 17.19 -1.43
N ALA A 258 -4.03 17.18 -1.00
CA ALA A 258 -2.92 17.65 -1.83
C ALA A 258 -2.74 16.77 -3.08
N ALA A 259 -2.82 15.45 -2.92
CA ALA A 259 -2.75 14.49 -4.03
C ALA A 259 -3.88 14.71 -5.05
N ILE A 260 -5.13 14.76 -4.58
CA ILE A 260 -6.31 14.70 -5.45
C ILE A 260 -6.74 16.08 -5.95
N ASN A 261 -6.96 17.04 -5.05
CA ASN A 261 -7.51 18.34 -5.43
C ASN A 261 -6.44 19.29 -5.99
N LYS A 262 -5.21 19.20 -5.44
CA LYS A 262 -4.10 20.07 -5.85
C LYS A 262 -3.18 19.41 -6.89
N GLU A 263 -3.35 18.12 -7.16
CA GLU A 263 -2.47 17.33 -8.05
C GLU A 263 -0.99 17.48 -7.69
N ASP A 264 -0.70 17.62 -6.40
CA ASP A 264 0.68 17.74 -5.92
C ASP A 264 1.39 16.41 -6.12
N LYS A 265 2.39 16.40 -7.01
CA LYS A 265 3.16 15.21 -7.36
C LYS A 265 3.95 14.61 -6.20
N ASN A 266 4.27 15.39 -5.18
CA ASN A 266 5.00 14.93 -4.01
C ASN A 266 4.06 14.26 -3.00
N ALA A 267 2.80 14.71 -2.94
CA ALA A 267 1.74 14.07 -2.16
C ALA A 267 0.97 12.98 -2.93
N GLY A 268 1.14 12.90 -4.25
CA GLY A 268 0.43 12.02 -5.19
C GLY A 268 0.78 10.53 -5.08
N TRP A 269 0.98 10.03 -3.86
CA TRP A 269 1.34 8.67 -3.52
C TRP A 269 0.33 8.09 -2.51
N PRO A 270 0.20 6.75 -2.43
CA PRO A 270 -0.59 6.10 -1.40
C PRO A 270 -0.15 6.55 0.00
N VAL A 271 -1.12 6.76 0.88
CA VAL A 271 -0.87 7.11 2.29
C VAL A 271 -1.14 5.86 3.12
N MET A 272 -0.21 5.50 4.00
CA MET A 272 -0.40 4.40 4.96
C MET A 272 -0.66 4.92 6.36
N GLY A 273 -1.19 4.05 7.20
CA GLY A 273 -1.36 4.27 8.64
C GLY A 273 -0.89 3.05 9.42
N VAL A 274 -0.45 3.28 10.66
CA VAL A 274 0.10 2.24 11.53
C VAL A 274 -0.69 2.22 12.84
N PRO A 275 -1.95 1.76 12.85
CA PRO A 275 -2.67 1.53 14.10
C PRO A 275 -1.86 0.69 15.10
N ALA A 276 -1.05 -0.27 14.63
CA ALA A 276 -0.13 -1.06 15.44
C ALA A 276 0.87 -0.23 16.28
N ALA A 277 1.10 1.04 15.94
CA ALA A 277 1.92 1.96 16.73
C ALA A 277 1.34 2.19 18.15
N TYR A 278 0.08 1.82 18.40
CA TYR A 278 -0.51 1.81 19.74
C TYR A 278 0.34 1.01 20.73
N TRP A 279 0.79 -0.17 20.30
CA TRP A 279 1.45 -1.16 21.14
C TRP A 279 2.87 -0.77 21.54
N SER A 280 3.49 0.19 20.84
CA SER A 280 4.77 0.77 21.24
C SER A 280 4.62 2.00 22.15
N GLN A 281 3.43 2.60 22.20
CA GLN A 281 3.15 3.82 22.96
C GLN A 281 2.54 3.52 24.34
N MET A 282 1.93 2.35 24.53
CA MET A 282 1.18 1.99 25.73
C MET A 282 1.90 0.93 26.57
N LYS A 283 1.76 1.03 27.90
CA LYS A 283 2.18 -0.02 28.84
C LYS A 283 0.96 -0.86 29.21
N ILE A 284 1.03 -2.16 28.96
CA ILE A 284 -0.04 -3.09 29.32
C ILE A 284 0.16 -3.50 30.78
N GLU A 285 -0.74 -3.05 31.67
CA GLU A 285 -0.71 -3.40 33.10
C GLU A 285 -1.53 -4.68 33.40
N GLY A 286 -1.35 -5.71 32.56
CA GLY A 286 -1.94 -7.05 32.71
C GLY A 286 -3.09 -7.40 31.75
N ASP A 287 -3.45 -8.68 31.71
CA ASP A 287 -4.36 -9.26 30.70
C ASP A 287 -5.80 -8.73 30.73
N LYS A 288 -6.26 -8.18 31.86
CA LYS A 288 -7.65 -7.73 32.02
C LYS A 288 -8.02 -6.53 31.14
N ASP A 289 -7.02 -5.79 30.67
CA ASP A 289 -7.21 -4.62 29.81
C ASP A 289 -6.75 -4.85 28.37
N LEU A 290 -6.29 -6.06 28.02
CA LEU A 290 -5.82 -6.37 26.66
C LEU A 290 -6.89 -6.06 25.60
N TRP A 291 -8.14 -6.45 25.84
CA TRP A 291 -9.25 -6.18 24.92
C TRP A 291 -9.49 -4.67 24.72
N LYS A 292 -9.24 -3.82 25.73
CA LYS A 292 -9.38 -2.37 25.57
C LYS A 292 -8.31 -1.83 24.62
N HIS A 293 -7.07 -2.30 24.78
CA HIS A 293 -5.95 -1.94 23.92
C HIS A 293 -6.17 -2.39 22.47
N GLN A 294 -6.66 -3.62 22.28
CA GLN A 294 -7.08 -4.13 20.97
C GLN A 294 -8.19 -3.28 20.36
N TYR A 295 -9.18 -2.87 21.17
CA TYR A 295 -10.27 -2.00 20.71
C TYR A 295 -9.78 -0.62 20.25
N GLU A 296 -8.86 0.01 20.99
CA GLU A 296 -8.29 1.32 20.59
C GLU A 296 -7.56 1.24 19.25
N GLU A 297 -6.80 0.16 19.02
CA GLU A 297 -6.17 -0.10 17.72
C GLU A 297 -7.22 -0.25 16.61
N VAL A 298 -8.25 -1.09 16.83
CA VAL A 298 -9.30 -1.34 15.83
C VAL A 298 -10.09 -0.06 15.53
N ILE A 299 -10.37 0.78 16.52
CA ILE A 299 -11.01 2.09 16.32
C ILE A 299 -10.14 2.99 15.44
N MET A 300 -8.84 3.05 15.69
CA MET A 300 -7.93 3.83 14.83
C MET A 300 -7.88 3.27 13.40
N GLY A 301 -7.83 1.95 13.25
CA GLY A 301 -7.92 1.27 11.95
C GLY A 301 -9.19 1.68 11.18
N ALA A 302 -10.35 1.66 11.86
CA ALA A 302 -11.63 2.04 11.27
C ALA A 302 -11.70 3.52 10.87
N ILE A 303 -11.13 4.42 11.69
CA ILE A 303 -10.98 5.84 11.34
C ILE A 303 -10.16 5.96 10.06
N MET A 304 -9.01 5.31 9.99
CA MET A 304 -8.09 5.38 8.85
C MET A 304 -8.68 4.85 7.54
N GLU A 305 -9.37 3.71 7.58
CA GLU A 305 -10.11 3.17 6.42
C GLU A 305 -11.15 4.19 5.92
N SER A 306 -11.82 4.86 6.84
CA SER A 306 -12.87 5.83 6.52
C SER A 306 -12.36 7.14 5.91
N ILE A 307 -11.09 7.49 6.11
CA ILE A 307 -10.50 8.77 5.71
C ILE A 307 -9.47 8.65 4.58
N GLY A 308 -9.45 7.49 3.94
CA GLY A 308 -8.77 7.33 2.66
C GLY A 308 -7.30 6.93 2.76
N THR A 309 -6.93 6.24 3.84
CA THR A 309 -5.67 5.50 3.92
C THR A 309 -5.69 4.32 2.95
N SER A 310 -4.59 4.10 2.25
CA SER A 310 -4.43 3.05 1.24
C SER A 310 -3.90 1.72 1.80
N LEU A 311 -3.22 1.77 2.94
CA LEU A 311 -2.67 0.60 3.64
C LEU A 311 -2.69 0.86 5.15
N ILE A 312 -3.17 -0.08 5.95
CA ILE A 312 -3.06 -0.05 7.40
C ILE A 312 -2.29 -1.26 7.94
N VAL A 313 -1.58 -1.05 9.05
CA VAL A 313 -0.83 -2.10 9.75
C VAL A 313 -1.43 -2.32 11.14
N LEU A 314 -1.86 -3.55 11.40
CA LEU A 314 -2.48 -3.96 12.65
C LEU A 314 -1.63 -4.99 13.37
N HIS A 315 -1.64 -4.97 14.68
CA HIS A 315 -1.12 -6.02 15.55
C HIS A 315 -2.24 -6.99 15.93
N THR A 316 -3.41 -6.49 16.36
CA THR A 316 -4.57 -7.32 16.70
C THR A 316 -5.08 -8.07 15.46
N GLY A 317 -5.30 -9.37 15.61
CA GLY A 317 -5.74 -10.26 14.52
C GLY A 317 -4.69 -11.29 14.12
N GLN A 318 -3.51 -11.28 14.76
CA GLN A 318 -2.47 -12.30 14.59
C GLN A 318 -2.91 -13.68 15.07
N LEU A 319 -3.85 -13.72 16.03
CA LEU A 319 -4.33 -14.95 16.65
C LEU A 319 -5.77 -15.28 16.22
N LYS A 320 -6.13 -16.56 16.33
CA LYS A 320 -7.45 -17.08 15.93
C LYS A 320 -8.60 -16.50 16.76
N ASP A 321 -8.37 -16.26 18.04
CA ASP A 321 -9.32 -15.67 18.97
C ASP A 321 -9.50 -14.16 18.77
N GLU A 322 -8.61 -13.51 18.01
CA GLU A 322 -8.66 -12.09 17.66
C GLU A 322 -9.36 -11.83 16.31
N ILE A 323 -9.91 -12.86 15.66
CA ILE A 323 -10.55 -12.75 14.33
C ILE A 323 -11.67 -11.70 14.27
N TRP A 324 -12.28 -11.38 15.42
CA TRP A 324 -13.32 -10.35 15.53
C TRP A 324 -12.82 -8.96 15.08
N ALA A 325 -11.53 -8.64 15.29
CA ALA A 325 -10.94 -7.38 14.87
C ALA A 325 -10.88 -7.29 13.34
N LEU A 326 -10.43 -8.37 12.69
CA LEU A 326 -10.38 -8.47 11.24
C LEU A 326 -11.77 -8.50 10.61
N LEU A 327 -12.72 -9.19 11.25
CA LEU A 327 -14.13 -9.16 10.83
C LEU A 327 -14.66 -7.72 10.80
N ALA A 328 -14.40 -6.92 11.83
CA ALA A 328 -14.88 -5.55 11.89
C ALA A 328 -14.30 -4.67 10.76
N LEU A 329 -12.98 -4.68 10.58
CA LEU A 329 -12.30 -3.83 9.59
C LEU A 329 -12.55 -4.30 8.15
N MET A 330 -12.48 -5.61 7.89
CA MET A 330 -12.77 -6.15 6.55
C MET A 330 -14.24 -5.95 6.16
N THR A 331 -15.16 -5.89 7.14
CA THR A 331 -16.57 -5.52 6.89
C THR A 331 -16.73 -4.03 6.59
N LEU A 332 -15.98 -3.14 7.24
CA LEU A 332 -16.01 -1.71 6.98
C LEU A 332 -15.42 -1.37 5.60
N ARG A 333 -14.37 -2.09 5.22
CA ARG A 333 -13.67 -1.97 3.94
C ARG A 333 -14.51 -2.39 2.73
N GLN A 334 -15.30 -3.47 2.88
CA GLN A 334 -16.20 -4.00 1.84
C GLN A 334 -17.43 -3.11 1.63
#